data_AF-A0A0W0XGM8-F1
#
_entry.id   AF-A0A0W0XGM8-F1
#
_cell.length_a   1.000
_cell.length_b   1.000
_cell.length_c   1.000
_cell.angle_alpha   90.00
_cell.angle_beta   90.00
_cell.angle_gamma   90.00
#
_symmetry.space_group_name_H-M   'P 1'
#
loop_
_entity.id
_entity.type
_entity.pdbx_description
1 polymer ?
#
loop_
_entity_poly.entity_id
_entity_poly.type
_entity_poly.pdbx_seq_one_letter_code
_entity_poly.pdbx_strand_id
1 'polypeptide(L)'
;MMRMFGIGRNPTAILLRTNVSLTSLSRLSKMPVVVEAKTPTGVFEHRAFTTSITQVPSPQFFEKLKAEEHRQFTRKKRARFDYSDNHSAALALPYSQQELERKQDDQQALLAMSKKNVIEHANRRVDLFFYTLIAYYKTGIVPTSGHTNLQHGKGRHASTQRTITEACHSSLIPSLLDKTIYERGGKRRKSLICNTHFMDSLNSTVELPSFVNDFDDLLESACRESCLKILDDVSVGIINPIEGLSAFLNMMQNILNNFKRQAERENHSAVTRHSLLGSRGINLKMIDLVMHGTLSTTFSTETKAASDDYIQLMLRITPEEKALCVTDKRMEDQLYLEKITVIQDEILQAKSMRSSPAGT
;
A
#
# COMPACT_ATOMS: atom_id res chain seq x y z
N MET A 1 -7.37 -6.00 0.64
CA MET A 1 -7.63 -7.11 -0.31
C MET A 1 -6.32 -7.31 -1.06
N MET A 2 -5.57 -8.38 -0.77
CA MET A 2 -4.19 -8.58 -1.27
C MET A 2 -4.17 -9.66 -2.37
N ARG A 3 -3.34 -9.45 -3.40
CA ARG A 3 -3.17 -10.37 -4.53
C ARG A 3 -2.43 -11.63 -4.07
N MET A 4 -3.02 -12.80 -4.28
CA MET A 4 -2.33 -14.10 -4.21
C MET A 4 -2.04 -14.51 -5.66
N PHE A 5 -0.76 -14.65 -6.04
CA PHE A 5 -0.41 -15.05 -7.40
C PHE A 5 -0.52 -16.56 -7.60
N GLY A 6 -1.42 -16.97 -8.49
CA GLY A 6 -1.39 -18.27 -9.17
C GLY A 6 -0.42 -18.26 -10.34
N ILE A 7 0.27 -19.37 -10.53
CA ILE A 7 1.31 -19.60 -11.56
C ILE A 7 0.65 -19.69 -12.94
N GLY A 8 1.01 -18.80 -13.86
CA GLY A 8 0.61 -18.88 -15.27
C GLY A 8 1.31 -20.04 -15.98
N ARG A 9 0.53 -20.98 -16.53
CA ARG A 9 0.96 -21.91 -17.57
C ARG A 9 0.78 -21.23 -18.93
N ASN A 10 1.80 -21.27 -19.78
CA ASN A 10 1.69 -20.91 -21.20
C ASN A 10 0.67 -21.79 -21.92
N PRO A 11 -0.10 -21.23 -22.87
CA PRO A 11 -0.58 -22.01 -23.99
C PRO A 11 -0.04 -21.47 -25.32
N THR A 12 0.52 -22.41 -26.06
CA THR A 12 0.98 -22.36 -27.43
C THR A 12 -0.13 -21.94 -28.41
N ALA A 13 0.28 -21.27 -29.48
CA ALA A 13 -0.54 -20.84 -30.59
C ALA A 13 -1.40 -21.96 -31.22
N ILE A 14 -2.68 -21.66 -31.48
CA ILE A 14 -3.47 -22.34 -32.52
C ILE A 14 -4.26 -21.28 -33.29
N LEU A 15 -3.88 -21.13 -34.56
CA LEU A 15 -4.63 -20.50 -35.64
C LEU A 15 -5.93 -21.27 -35.88
N LEU A 16 -7.05 -20.57 -36.09
CA LEU A 16 -8.07 -20.95 -37.07
C LEU A 16 -8.96 -19.73 -37.41
N ARG A 17 -8.87 -19.32 -38.68
CA ARG A 17 -9.87 -18.48 -39.37
C ARG A 17 -11.16 -19.30 -39.54
N THR A 18 -12.33 -18.65 -39.44
CA THR A 18 -13.27 -18.46 -40.57
C THR A 18 -14.48 -17.61 -40.20
N ASN A 19 -14.88 -16.78 -41.15
CA ASN A 19 -16.05 -15.90 -41.20
C ASN A 19 -17.38 -16.65 -41.08
N VAL A 20 -18.42 -16.04 -40.47
CA VAL A 20 -19.80 -16.05 -41.00
C VAL A 20 -20.54 -14.76 -40.65
N SER A 21 -21.26 -14.29 -41.66
CA SER A 21 -22.06 -13.09 -41.89
C SER A 21 -23.15 -12.73 -40.87
N LEU A 22 -23.44 -11.42 -40.83
CA LEU A 22 -24.68 -10.76 -40.42
C LEU A 22 -25.91 -11.34 -41.13
N THR A 23 -27.04 -11.48 -40.41
CA THR A 23 -28.33 -10.80 -40.71
C THR A 23 -29.44 -11.18 -39.72
N SER A 24 -30.11 -10.13 -39.21
CA SER A 24 -31.57 -9.98 -39.02
C SER A 24 -32.39 -11.16 -38.47
N LEU A 25 -33.05 -10.94 -37.33
CA LEU A 25 -34.53 -11.01 -37.24
C LEU A 25 -35.03 -10.27 -35.99
N SER A 26 -36.23 -9.74 -36.12
CA SER A 26 -36.82 -8.68 -35.32
C SER A 26 -37.98 -9.17 -34.46
N ARG A 27 -38.27 -8.40 -33.40
CA ARG A 27 -39.57 -8.22 -32.70
C ARG A 27 -40.26 -9.44 -32.05
N LEU A 28 -40.33 -9.39 -30.71
CA LEU A 28 -41.50 -9.71 -29.87
C LEU A 28 -41.39 -8.82 -28.62
N SER A 29 -42.11 -7.70 -28.56
CA SER A 29 -43.39 -7.51 -27.84
C SER A 29 -43.29 -7.43 -26.30
N LYS A 30 -43.35 -6.17 -25.85
CA LYS A 30 -43.84 -5.59 -24.58
C LYS A 30 -44.44 -6.54 -23.53
N MET A 31 -43.96 -6.41 -22.28
CA MET A 31 -44.75 -6.02 -21.09
C MET A 31 -43.81 -5.57 -19.95
N PRO A 32 -44.20 -4.58 -19.12
CA PRO A 32 -43.33 -3.98 -18.11
C PRO A 32 -43.42 -4.77 -16.81
N VAL A 33 -42.28 -5.22 -16.27
CA VAL A 33 -42.22 -5.70 -14.89
C VAL A 33 -41.87 -4.51 -14.01
N VAL A 34 -42.90 -3.99 -13.34
CA VAL A 34 -42.75 -3.13 -12.16
C VAL A 34 -42.16 -4.00 -11.05
N VAL A 35 -40.90 -3.75 -10.70
CA VAL A 35 -40.32 -4.25 -9.44
C VAL A 35 -40.09 -3.04 -8.56
N GLU A 36 -40.88 -2.96 -7.49
CA GLU A 36 -40.78 -1.97 -6.43
C GLU A 36 -39.35 -1.86 -5.91
N ALA A 37 -38.83 -0.64 -5.98
CA ALA A 37 -37.66 -0.21 -5.26
C ALA A 37 -37.91 -0.36 -3.74
N LYS A 38 -37.06 -1.14 -3.07
CA LYS A 38 -36.78 -0.96 -1.65
C LYS A 38 -35.33 -0.51 -1.51
N THR A 39 -35.12 0.78 -1.69
CA THR A 39 -33.95 1.53 -1.24
C THR A 39 -33.88 1.43 0.29
N PRO A 40 -32.79 0.91 0.88
CA PRO A 40 -32.46 1.23 2.26
C PRO A 40 -31.88 2.65 2.26
N THR A 41 -32.73 3.61 2.62
CA THR A 41 -32.37 5.00 2.89
C THR A 41 -31.46 5.05 4.12
N GLY A 42 -30.16 4.90 3.89
CA GLY A 42 -29.09 5.30 4.81
C GLY A 42 -28.35 6.47 4.20
N VAL A 43 -29.05 7.57 3.94
CA VAL A 43 -28.42 8.83 3.53
C VAL A 43 -27.64 9.33 4.74
N PHE A 44 -26.35 8.99 4.80
CA PHE A 44 -25.42 9.81 5.55
C PHE A 44 -25.40 11.16 4.86
N GLU A 45 -25.98 12.17 5.52
CA GLU A 45 -25.77 13.55 5.15
C GLU A 45 -24.26 13.81 5.16
N HIS A 46 -23.65 13.74 3.98
CA HIS A 46 -22.38 14.41 3.73
C HIS A 46 -22.65 15.90 3.90
N ARG A 47 -22.51 16.38 5.13
CA ARG A 47 -22.38 17.79 5.41
C ARG A 47 -21.10 18.20 4.69
N ALA A 48 -21.27 18.71 3.48
CA ALA A 48 -20.22 19.38 2.74
C ALA A 48 -19.69 20.49 3.65
N PHE A 49 -18.56 20.23 4.31
CA PHE A 49 -17.78 21.29 4.93
C PHE A 49 -17.19 22.08 3.76
N THR A 50 -17.96 23.04 3.25
CA THR A 50 -17.45 24.16 2.47
C THR A 50 -16.62 25.05 3.39
N THR A 51 -15.48 24.54 3.83
CA THR A 51 -14.38 25.37 4.29
C THR A 51 -13.55 25.69 3.07
N SER A 52 -13.44 26.98 2.75
CA SER A 52 -12.52 27.55 1.77
C SER A 52 -11.19 26.77 1.74
N ILE A 53 -11.01 25.96 0.69
CA ILE A 53 -9.79 25.19 0.44
C ILE A 53 -8.74 26.19 -0.01
N THR A 54 -7.84 26.65 0.87
CA THR A 54 -6.66 27.42 0.44
C THR A 54 -5.57 27.67 1.49
N GLN A 55 -5.64 27.09 2.70
CA GLN A 55 -4.54 27.26 3.66
C GLN A 55 -3.91 25.91 4.00
N VAL A 56 -2.69 25.72 3.49
CA VAL A 56 -1.77 24.68 3.94
C VAL A 56 -1.70 24.75 5.47
N PRO A 57 -1.92 23.65 6.20
CA PRO A 57 -1.91 23.70 7.65
C PRO A 57 -0.56 24.20 8.18
N SER A 58 -0.58 25.12 9.15
CA SER A 58 0.65 25.65 9.73
C SER A 58 1.38 24.58 10.57
N PRO A 59 2.71 24.71 10.80
CA PRO A 59 3.44 23.81 11.70
C PRO A 59 2.77 23.66 13.09
N GLN A 60 2.23 24.77 13.62
CA GLN A 60 1.50 24.80 14.89
C GLN A 60 0.25 23.91 14.89
N PHE A 61 -0.39 23.70 13.73
CA PHE A 61 -1.52 22.77 13.62
C PHE A 61 -1.06 21.32 13.85
N PHE A 62 0.05 20.91 13.24
CA PHE A 62 0.59 19.55 13.41
C PHE A 62 1.14 19.31 14.82
N GLU A 63 1.74 20.33 15.45
CA GLU A 63 2.12 20.26 16.86
C GLU A 63 0.92 20.03 17.78
N LYS A 64 -0.20 20.73 17.53
CA LYS A 64 -1.46 20.52 18.26
C LYS A 64 -2.00 19.11 18.05
N LEU A 65 -2.00 18.59 16.81
CA LEU A 65 -2.39 17.21 16.54
C LEU A 65 -1.53 16.22 17.35
N LYS A 66 -0.21 16.44 17.41
CA LYS A 66 0.71 15.58 18.14
C LYS A 66 0.50 15.62 19.65
N ALA A 67 0.28 16.81 20.21
CA ALA A 67 -0.09 16.96 21.61
C ALA A 67 -1.40 16.24 21.93
N GLU A 68 -2.38 16.32 21.03
CA GLU A 68 -3.66 15.64 21.17
C GLU A 68 -3.55 14.12 21.05
N GLU A 69 -2.74 13.61 20.13
CA GLU A 69 -2.41 12.19 20.03
C GLU A 69 -1.81 11.69 21.36
N HIS A 70 -0.86 12.45 21.93
CA HIS A 70 -0.25 12.10 23.20
C HIS A 70 -1.26 12.07 24.35
N ARG A 71 -2.16 13.06 24.39
CA ARG A 71 -3.21 13.18 25.41
C ARG A 71 -4.24 12.05 25.33
N GLN A 72 -4.68 11.69 24.12
CA GLN A 72 -5.73 10.69 23.91
C GLN A 72 -5.21 9.24 23.88
N PHE A 73 -3.96 9.01 23.48
CA PHE A 73 -3.42 7.67 23.25
C PHE A 73 -2.14 7.44 24.07
N THR A 74 -2.28 7.43 25.39
CA THR A 74 -1.17 7.30 26.35
C THR A 74 -0.45 5.94 26.33
N ARG A 75 -1.08 4.89 25.78
CA ARG A 75 -0.44 3.57 25.62
C ARG A 75 0.59 3.64 24.49
N LYS A 76 1.87 3.62 24.86
CA LYS A 76 2.99 3.60 23.90
C LYS A 76 3.32 2.20 23.35
N LYS A 77 2.92 1.13 24.04
CA LYS A 77 3.27 -0.24 23.64
C LYS A 77 2.41 -0.69 22.46
N ARG A 78 3.07 -1.11 21.39
CA ARG A 78 2.45 -1.64 20.17
C ARG A 78 1.77 -2.99 20.46
N ALA A 79 0.52 -3.13 20.03
CA ALA A 79 -0.14 -4.43 19.98
C ALA A 79 0.46 -5.25 18.82
N ARG A 80 0.95 -6.45 19.13
CA ARG A 80 1.59 -7.37 18.17
C ARG A 80 0.82 -8.67 18.11
N PHE A 81 0.32 -9.02 16.93
CA PHE A 81 -0.44 -10.24 16.67
C PHE A 81 0.46 -11.32 16.05
N ASP A 82 0.09 -12.59 16.22
CA ASP A 82 0.80 -13.70 15.57
C ASP A 82 0.44 -13.75 14.07
N TYR A 83 1.28 -14.39 13.24
CA TYR A 83 0.99 -14.61 11.82
C TYR A 83 -0.22 -15.53 11.61
N SER A 84 -0.47 -16.43 12.58
CA SER A 84 -1.64 -17.32 12.60
C SER A 84 -2.95 -16.61 12.91
N ASP A 85 -2.90 -15.43 13.55
CA ASP A 85 -4.08 -14.66 13.95
C ASP A 85 -4.69 -13.85 12.79
N ASN A 86 -3.93 -13.61 11.70
CA ASN A 86 -4.41 -12.81 10.57
C ASN A 86 -3.66 -13.07 9.24
N HIS A 87 -4.08 -14.11 8.52
CA HIS A 87 -3.51 -14.47 7.21
C HIS A 87 -3.61 -13.36 6.13
N SER A 88 -4.51 -12.39 6.30
CA SER A 88 -4.71 -11.31 5.33
C SER A 88 -3.79 -10.10 5.55
N ALA A 89 -3.24 -9.93 6.75
CA ALA A 89 -2.41 -8.78 7.13
C ALA A 89 -0.99 -9.16 7.58
N ALA A 90 -0.66 -10.46 7.64
CA ALA A 90 0.65 -10.90 8.10
C ALA A 90 1.16 -12.03 7.19
N LEU A 91 2.31 -11.85 6.54
CA LEU A 91 2.90 -12.85 5.67
C LEU A 91 4.20 -13.40 6.30
N ALA A 92 4.16 -14.63 6.78
CA ALA A 92 5.33 -15.31 7.32
C ALA A 92 6.26 -15.85 6.22
N LEU A 93 7.52 -16.13 6.58
CA LEU A 93 8.41 -16.91 5.72
C LEU A 93 7.96 -18.38 5.71
N PRO A 94 7.92 -19.04 4.54
CA PRO A 94 7.47 -20.43 4.39
C PRO A 94 8.57 -21.44 4.76
N TYR A 95 9.36 -21.12 5.78
CA TYR A 95 10.47 -21.96 6.26
C TYR A 95 10.29 -22.23 7.74
N SER A 96 10.76 -23.39 8.20
CA SER A 96 10.79 -23.71 9.62
C SER A 96 11.81 -22.85 10.36
N GLN A 97 11.63 -22.74 11.68
CA GLN A 97 12.60 -22.10 12.57
C GLN A 97 14.01 -22.68 12.40
N GLN A 98 14.13 -24.01 12.33
CA GLN A 98 15.41 -24.70 12.22
C GLN A 98 16.14 -24.38 10.90
N GLU A 99 15.40 -24.27 9.78
CA GLU A 99 15.98 -23.90 8.50
C GLU A 99 16.54 -22.48 8.51
N LEU A 100 15.82 -21.54 9.12
CA LEU A 100 16.26 -20.14 9.27
C LEU A 100 17.48 -20.05 10.20
N GLU A 101 17.46 -20.75 11.34
CA GLU A 101 18.58 -20.79 12.29
C GLU A 101 19.88 -21.31 11.65
N ARG A 102 19.80 -22.37 10.83
CA ARG A 102 20.96 -22.91 10.11
C ARG A 102 21.63 -21.90 9.18
N LYS A 103 20.92 -20.84 8.79
CA LYS A 103 21.39 -19.79 7.89
C LYS A 103 21.54 -18.42 8.57
N GLN A 104 21.37 -18.33 9.90
CA GLN A 104 21.33 -17.06 10.62
C GLN A 104 22.56 -16.16 10.41
N ASP A 105 23.73 -16.77 10.17
CA ASP A 105 25.00 -16.07 9.97
C ASP A 105 25.34 -15.84 8.49
N ASP A 106 24.51 -16.33 7.57
CA ASP A 106 24.67 -16.16 6.12
C ASP A 106 23.56 -15.27 5.56
N GLN A 107 23.84 -13.96 5.52
CA GLN A 107 22.90 -12.96 4.99
C GLN A 107 22.52 -13.23 3.52
N GLN A 108 23.43 -13.78 2.71
CA GLN A 108 23.13 -14.07 1.30
C GLN A 108 22.17 -15.25 1.16
N ALA A 109 22.35 -16.29 1.97
CA ALA A 109 21.41 -17.41 2.03
C ALA A 109 20.04 -16.97 2.56
N LEU A 110 19.99 -16.17 3.64
CA LEU A 110 18.72 -15.63 4.16
C LEU A 110 18.01 -14.75 3.14
N LEU A 111 18.75 -13.91 2.40
CA LEU A 111 18.19 -13.10 1.32
C LEU A 111 17.65 -13.98 0.18
N ALA A 112 18.38 -15.03 -0.20
CA ALA A 112 17.94 -15.96 -1.24
C ALA A 112 16.66 -16.71 -0.84
N MET A 113 16.56 -17.17 0.41
CA MET A 113 15.35 -17.76 0.98
C MET A 113 14.19 -16.75 0.98
N SER A 114 14.46 -15.49 1.31
CA SER A 114 13.43 -14.46 1.48
C SER A 114 13.08 -13.70 0.19
N LYS A 115 13.69 -14.05 -0.95
CA LYS A 115 13.60 -13.30 -2.22
C LYS A 115 12.18 -12.91 -2.60
N LYS A 116 11.25 -13.88 -2.58
CA LYS A 116 9.85 -13.66 -2.97
C LYS A 116 9.14 -12.72 -2.00
N ASN A 117 9.39 -12.89 -0.70
CA ASN A 117 8.80 -12.05 0.34
C ASN A 117 9.31 -10.61 0.27
N VAL A 118 10.59 -10.38 -0.07
CA VAL A 118 11.13 -9.02 -0.30
C VAL A 118 10.43 -8.33 -1.46
N ILE A 119 10.24 -9.03 -2.59
CA ILE A 119 9.53 -8.49 -3.75
C ILE A 119 8.07 -8.19 -3.40
N GLU A 120 7.37 -9.13 -2.75
CA GLU A 120 5.98 -8.96 -2.32
C GLU A 120 5.82 -7.80 -1.33
N HIS A 121 6.75 -7.66 -0.39
CA HIS A 121 6.76 -6.55 0.56
C HIS A 121 6.90 -5.19 -0.14
N ALA A 122 7.82 -5.10 -1.12
CA ALA A 122 7.99 -3.91 -1.93
C ALA A 122 6.76 -3.61 -2.82
N ASN A 123 6.10 -4.63 -3.38
CA ASN A 123 4.83 -4.47 -4.12
C ASN A 123 3.73 -3.89 -3.21
N ARG A 124 3.50 -4.52 -2.04
CA ARG A 124 2.46 -4.10 -1.08
C ARG A 124 2.60 -2.65 -0.67
N ARG A 125 3.82 -2.14 -0.60
CA ARG A 125 4.08 -0.73 -0.30
C ARG A 125 3.45 0.21 -1.33
N VAL A 126 3.55 -0.12 -2.62
CA VAL A 126 2.93 0.65 -3.70
C VAL A 126 1.42 0.58 -3.59
N ASP A 127 0.86 -0.62 -3.41
CA ASP A 127 -0.58 -0.84 -3.26
C ASP A 127 -1.16 -0.01 -2.09
N LEU A 128 -0.53 -0.13 -0.92
CA LEU A 128 -0.95 0.54 0.31
C LEU A 128 -0.82 2.06 0.20
N PHE A 129 0.24 2.56 -0.45
CA PHE A 129 0.35 4.00 -0.69
C PHE A 129 -0.74 4.49 -1.64
N PHE A 130 -1.02 3.80 -2.74
CA PHE A 130 -2.08 4.20 -3.67
C PHE A 130 -3.46 4.23 -3.03
N TYR A 131 -3.82 3.21 -2.25
CA TYR A 131 -5.07 3.22 -1.50
C TYR A 131 -5.12 4.30 -0.41
N THR A 132 -3.96 4.70 0.14
CA THR A 132 -3.90 5.85 1.06
C THR A 132 -4.21 7.16 0.32
N LEU A 133 -3.70 7.33 -0.90
CA LEU A 133 -4.05 8.49 -1.75
C LEU A 133 -5.55 8.51 -2.05
N ILE A 134 -6.13 7.37 -2.44
CA ILE A 134 -7.58 7.26 -2.69
C ILE A 134 -8.39 7.60 -1.43
N ALA A 135 -8.00 7.08 -0.26
CA ALA A 135 -8.70 7.33 0.99
C ALA A 135 -8.83 8.83 1.32
N TYR A 136 -7.77 9.59 1.06
CA TYR A 136 -7.72 11.02 1.38
C TYR A 136 -8.14 11.95 0.25
N TYR A 137 -8.30 11.45 -0.99
CA TYR A 137 -8.56 12.28 -2.16
C TYR A 137 -9.74 13.23 -1.98
N LYS A 138 -9.50 14.53 -2.17
CA LYS A 138 -10.50 15.62 -2.07
C LYS A 138 -11.28 15.67 -0.75
N THR A 139 -10.76 15.08 0.32
CA THR A 139 -11.40 15.15 1.65
C THR A 139 -11.18 16.50 2.33
N GLY A 140 -10.17 17.28 1.90
CA GLY A 140 -9.71 18.49 2.60
C GLY A 140 -9.16 18.21 4.01
N ILE A 141 -8.81 16.95 4.30
CA ILE A 141 -8.20 16.50 5.55
C ILE A 141 -6.72 16.23 5.26
N VAL A 142 -5.84 17.10 5.73
CA VAL A 142 -4.39 16.93 5.55
C VAL A 142 -3.82 16.11 6.71
N PRO A 143 -3.27 14.90 6.47
CA PRO A 143 -2.73 14.06 7.53
C PRO A 143 -1.24 14.30 7.78
N THR A 144 -0.78 13.87 8.96
CA THR A 144 0.64 13.72 9.30
C THR A 144 0.90 12.29 9.81
N SER A 145 2.18 11.93 10.01
CA SER A 145 2.53 10.64 10.61
C SER A 145 1.99 10.54 12.04
N GLY A 146 1.35 9.44 12.40
CA GLY A 146 0.92 9.11 13.76
C GLY A 146 1.86 8.10 14.44
N HIS A 147 1.65 7.83 15.73
CA HIS A 147 2.35 6.76 16.44
C HIS A 147 1.73 5.39 16.14
N THR A 148 2.55 4.45 15.67
CA THR A 148 2.14 3.10 15.27
C THR A 148 1.88 2.21 16.48
N ASN A 149 0.60 2.00 16.77
CA ASN A 149 0.11 1.18 17.88
C ASN A 149 -0.24 -0.27 17.50
N LEU A 150 -0.19 -0.60 16.21
CA LEU A 150 -0.61 -1.89 15.67
C LEU A 150 0.49 -2.52 14.82
N GLN A 151 0.63 -3.84 14.87
CA GLN A 151 1.50 -4.60 13.98
C GLN A 151 0.99 -6.04 13.87
N HIS A 152 0.70 -6.46 12.66
CA HIS A 152 0.24 -7.82 12.37
C HIS A 152 1.43 -8.70 12.01
N GLY A 153 2.04 -9.36 12.99
CA GLY A 153 3.21 -10.23 12.82
C GLY A 153 4.33 -10.00 13.85
N LYS A 154 5.18 -11.00 14.03
CA LYS A 154 6.33 -11.00 14.94
C LYS A 154 7.53 -11.71 14.34
N GLY A 155 8.70 -11.12 14.43
CA GLY A 155 9.95 -11.79 14.04
C GLY A 155 10.27 -13.05 14.85
N ARG A 156 11.14 -13.90 14.29
CA ARG A 156 11.65 -15.11 14.94
C ARG A 156 13.06 -14.89 15.49
N HIS A 157 13.35 -15.56 16.60
CA HIS A 157 14.63 -15.51 17.28
C HIS A 157 15.21 -16.92 17.34
N ALA A 158 16.52 -17.03 17.20
CA ALA A 158 17.24 -18.28 17.38
C ALA A 158 17.13 -18.76 18.84
N SER A 159 17.46 -20.04 19.07
CA SER A 159 17.64 -20.59 20.42
C SER A 159 18.58 -19.75 21.31
N THR A 160 19.57 -19.07 20.71
CA THR A 160 20.49 -18.13 21.37
C THR A 160 19.89 -16.75 21.65
N GLN A 161 18.58 -16.56 21.44
CA GLN A 161 17.84 -15.29 21.53
C GLN A 161 18.27 -14.21 20.51
N ARG A 162 19.11 -14.57 19.53
CA ARG A 162 19.48 -13.65 18.45
C ARG A 162 18.33 -13.53 17.44
N THR A 163 17.95 -12.31 17.08
CA THR A 163 16.94 -12.07 16.04
C THR A 163 17.41 -12.63 14.69
N ILE A 164 16.56 -13.43 14.05
CA ILE A 164 16.79 -13.95 12.70
C ILE A 164 15.97 -13.14 11.70
N THR A 165 14.68 -13.00 12.01
CA THR A 165 13.70 -12.29 11.19
C THR A 165 12.95 -11.27 12.02
N GLU A 166 12.37 -10.28 11.34
CA GLU A 166 11.55 -9.22 11.88
C GLU A 166 10.25 -9.12 11.09
N ALA A 167 9.27 -8.41 11.65
CA ALA A 167 7.99 -8.16 11.03
C ALA A 167 7.99 -6.76 10.41
N CYS A 168 8.46 -6.66 9.17
CA CYS A 168 8.62 -5.41 8.42
C CYS A 168 7.25 -4.84 8.03
N HIS A 169 7.00 -3.56 8.32
CA HIS A 169 5.76 -2.88 7.92
C HIS A 169 5.73 -2.64 6.42
N SER A 170 4.68 -3.09 5.75
CA SER A 170 4.59 -2.91 4.29
C SER A 170 4.28 -1.46 3.90
N SER A 171 3.65 -0.69 4.78
CA SER A 171 3.44 0.75 4.59
C SER A 171 4.60 1.57 5.14
N LEU A 172 5.03 2.60 4.40
CA LEU A 172 6.00 3.61 4.87
C LEU A 172 5.40 4.55 5.94
N ILE A 173 4.06 4.61 5.99
CA ILE A 173 3.28 5.45 6.91
C ILE A 173 2.15 4.59 7.51
N PRO A 174 2.48 3.63 8.39
CA PRO A 174 1.52 2.65 8.91
C PRO A 174 0.48 3.28 9.86
N SER A 175 0.74 4.48 10.38
CA SER A 175 -0.21 5.25 11.18
C SER A 175 -0.26 6.69 10.69
N LEU A 176 -1.47 7.18 10.43
CA LEU A 176 -1.76 8.58 10.13
C LEU A 176 -2.43 9.24 11.33
N LEU A 177 -2.31 10.57 11.38
CA LEU A 177 -2.91 11.45 12.36
C LEU A 177 -3.46 12.67 11.64
N ASP A 178 -4.73 13.01 11.87
CA ASP A 178 -5.36 14.17 11.21
C ASP A 178 -6.44 14.81 12.10
N LYS A 179 -7.13 15.84 11.59
CA LYS A 179 -8.12 16.62 12.36
C LYS A 179 -9.31 15.79 12.88
N THR A 180 -9.56 14.59 12.37
CA THR A 180 -10.63 13.72 12.88
C THR A 180 -10.42 13.30 14.33
N ILE A 181 -9.19 13.43 14.87
CA ILE A 181 -8.90 13.21 16.30
C ILE A 181 -9.74 14.12 17.23
N TYR A 182 -10.19 15.26 16.74
CA TYR A 182 -11.02 16.20 17.51
C TYR A 182 -12.53 15.95 17.38
N GLU A 183 -12.96 15.04 16.51
CA GLU A 183 -14.38 14.73 16.34
C GLU A 183 -14.97 14.17 17.64
N ARG A 184 -16.07 14.77 18.08
CA ARG A 184 -16.80 14.37 19.30
C ARG A 184 -17.94 13.43 18.93
N GLY A 185 -18.15 12.36 19.70
CA GLY A 185 -19.33 11.49 19.56
C GLY A 185 -19.08 10.01 19.22
N GLY A 186 -17.85 9.50 19.36
CA GLY A 186 -17.55 8.08 19.13
C GLY A 186 -16.31 7.57 19.88
N LYS A 187 -15.86 6.33 19.56
CA LYS A 187 -14.55 5.81 20.01
C LYS A 187 -13.43 6.75 19.55
N ARG A 188 -12.37 6.92 20.35
CA ARG A 188 -11.19 7.74 19.99
C ARG A 188 -10.65 7.32 18.62
N ARG A 189 -10.51 8.26 17.70
CA ARG A 189 -9.95 8.06 16.35
C ARG A 189 -8.68 8.89 16.21
N LYS A 190 -7.68 8.37 15.50
CA LYS A 190 -6.47 9.14 15.17
C LYS A 190 -6.58 9.83 13.82
N SER A 191 -7.30 9.21 12.91
CA SER A 191 -7.35 9.59 11.50
C SER A 191 -8.66 9.16 10.86
N LEU A 192 -8.89 9.70 9.66
CA LEU A 192 -10.01 9.37 8.77
C LEU A 192 -10.19 7.86 8.59
N ILE A 193 -9.09 7.14 8.44
CA ILE A 193 -9.09 5.68 8.21
C ILE A 193 -9.18 4.86 9.49
N CYS A 194 -9.33 5.48 10.67
CA CYS A 194 -9.36 4.74 11.93
C CYS A 194 -10.61 3.84 12.03
N ASN A 195 -10.43 2.60 12.50
CA ASN A 195 -11.47 1.55 12.56
C ASN A 195 -11.98 1.02 11.21
N THR A 196 -11.23 1.21 10.12
CA THR A 196 -11.51 0.55 8.84
C THR A 196 -10.66 -0.71 8.67
N HIS A 197 -11.04 -1.60 7.74
CA HIS A 197 -10.18 -2.73 7.35
C HIS A 197 -8.85 -2.25 6.73
N PHE A 198 -8.87 -1.07 6.10
CA PHE A 198 -7.67 -0.51 5.50
C PHE A 198 -6.63 -0.10 6.55
N MET A 199 -7.02 0.36 7.73
CA MET A 199 -6.10 0.59 8.85
C MET A 199 -5.30 -0.66 9.22
N ASP A 200 -5.92 -1.85 9.21
CA ASP A 200 -5.18 -3.10 9.44
C ASP A 200 -4.22 -3.40 8.29
N SER A 201 -4.64 -3.12 7.06
CA SER A 201 -3.82 -3.31 5.86
C SER A 201 -2.57 -2.43 5.89
N LEU A 202 -2.67 -1.18 6.37
CA LEU A 202 -1.51 -0.31 6.56
C LEU A 202 -0.54 -0.81 7.63
N ASN A 203 -1.03 -1.57 8.61
CA ASN A 203 -0.21 -2.17 9.67
C ASN A 203 0.13 -3.63 9.38
N SER A 204 -0.03 -4.05 8.12
CA SER A 204 0.33 -5.39 7.67
C SER A 204 1.85 -5.55 7.60
N THR A 205 2.33 -6.75 7.96
CA THR A 205 3.76 -7.04 7.92
C THR A 205 4.11 -8.23 7.05
N VAL A 206 5.36 -8.25 6.61
CA VAL A 206 6.01 -9.41 6.01
C VAL A 206 7.17 -9.81 6.91
N GLU A 207 7.27 -11.09 7.25
CA GLU A 207 8.42 -11.64 7.95
C GLU A 207 9.63 -11.62 7.01
N LEU A 208 10.68 -10.91 7.39
CA LEU A 208 11.91 -10.77 6.59
C LEU A 208 13.14 -10.77 7.50
N PRO A 209 14.34 -11.09 6.98
CA PRO A 209 15.58 -10.99 7.74
C PRO A 209 15.81 -9.57 8.29
N SER A 210 16.43 -9.45 9.46
CA SER A 210 16.59 -8.14 10.14
C SER A 210 17.29 -7.08 9.28
N PHE A 211 18.27 -7.47 8.46
CA PHE A 211 18.97 -6.53 7.57
C PHE A 211 18.08 -5.95 6.45
N VAL A 212 16.94 -6.59 6.15
CA VAL A 212 15.93 -6.03 5.24
C VAL A 212 15.12 -4.96 5.96
N ASN A 213 14.78 -5.18 7.23
CA ASN A 213 14.14 -4.16 8.07
C ASN A 213 15.05 -2.93 8.26
N ASP A 214 16.36 -3.13 8.46
CA ASP A 214 17.35 -2.05 8.49
C ASP A 214 17.32 -1.22 7.19
N PHE A 215 17.10 -1.86 6.04
CA PHE A 215 16.98 -1.17 4.76
C PHE A 215 15.63 -0.44 4.61
N ASP A 216 14.56 -1.01 5.12
CA ASP A 216 13.26 -0.34 5.17
C ASP A 216 13.33 0.94 6.02
N ASP A 217 14.04 0.94 7.16
CA ASP A 217 14.27 2.14 7.97
C ASP A 217 15.00 3.26 7.18
N LEU A 218 15.97 2.88 6.32
CA LEU A 218 16.65 3.82 5.42
C LEU A 218 15.69 4.37 4.35
N LEU A 219 14.87 3.52 3.74
CA LEU A 219 13.85 3.93 2.77
C LEU A 219 12.80 4.84 3.41
N GLU A 220 12.27 4.46 4.57
CA GLU A 220 11.31 5.26 5.33
C GLU A 220 11.86 6.66 5.62
N SER A 221 13.12 6.74 6.07
CA SER A 221 13.79 8.01 6.34
C SER A 221 13.93 8.87 5.09
N ALA A 222 14.21 8.26 3.93
CA ALA A 222 14.35 8.97 2.67
C ALA A 222 13.01 9.40 2.04
N CYS A 223 11.93 8.65 2.25
CA CYS A 223 10.68 8.82 1.52
C CYS A 223 9.57 9.52 2.33
N ARG A 224 9.55 9.40 3.66
CA ARG A 224 8.37 9.72 4.48
C ARG A 224 7.85 11.15 4.32
N GLU A 225 8.73 12.13 4.32
CA GLU A 225 8.33 13.54 4.17
C GLU A 225 7.70 13.80 2.80
N SER A 226 8.32 13.28 1.74
CA SER A 226 7.82 13.41 0.37
C SER A 226 6.50 12.65 0.16
N CYS A 227 6.34 11.48 0.78
CA CYS A 227 5.06 10.75 0.80
C CYS A 227 3.94 11.57 1.46
N LEU A 228 4.21 12.24 2.58
CA LEU A 228 3.23 13.10 3.25
C LEU A 228 2.87 14.31 2.40
N LYS A 229 3.83 14.90 1.69
CA LYS A 229 3.58 16.02 0.77
C LYS A 229 2.69 15.61 -0.40
N ILE A 230 2.96 14.46 -1.03
CA ILE A 230 2.09 13.92 -2.10
C ILE A 230 0.67 13.70 -1.57
N LEU A 231 0.56 13.16 -0.35
CA LEU A 231 -0.73 12.91 0.29
C LEU A 231 -1.48 14.21 0.63
N ASP A 232 -0.76 15.28 1.02
CA ASP A 232 -1.32 16.63 1.19
C ASP A 232 -1.95 17.13 -0.11
N ASP A 233 -1.17 17.17 -1.20
CA ASP A 233 -1.63 17.63 -2.52
C ASP A 233 -2.86 16.84 -3.01
N VAL A 234 -2.89 15.52 -2.80
CA VAL A 234 -4.05 14.67 -3.10
C VAL A 234 -5.24 14.99 -2.19
N SER A 235 -4.99 15.23 -0.90
CA SER A 235 -6.06 15.45 0.08
C SER A 235 -6.86 16.72 -0.19
N VAL A 236 -6.19 17.77 -0.69
CA VAL A 236 -6.83 19.03 -1.10
C VAL A 236 -7.26 19.03 -2.58
N GLY A 237 -6.91 17.98 -3.32
CA GLY A 237 -7.31 17.80 -4.72
C GLY A 237 -6.50 18.60 -5.74
N ILE A 238 -5.29 19.04 -5.39
CA ILE A 238 -4.33 19.66 -6.33
C ILE A 238 -3.94 18.65 -7.42
N ILE A 239 -3.70 17.40 -7.00
CA ILE A 239 -3.49 16.27 -7.89
C ILE A 239 -4.46 15.13 -7.53
N ASN A 240 -4.73 14.25 -8.49
CA ASN A 240 -5.52 13.05 -8.27
C ASN A 240 -4.65 11.87 -7.77
N PRO A 241 -5.25 10.75 -7.30
CA PRO A 241 -4.49 9.61 -6.79
C PRO A 241 -3.53 8.97 -7.81
N ILE A 242 -3.85 8.98 -9.10
CA ILE A 242 -3.00 8.41 -10.16
C ILE A 242 -1.75 9.29 -10.37
N GLU A 243 -1.94 10.61 -10.40
CA GLU A 243 -0.86 11.59 -10.44
C GLU A 243 0.02 11.49 -9.17
N GLY A 244 -0.60 11.36 -8.00
CA GLY A 244 0.12 11.17 -6.73
C GLY A 244 0.93 9.87 -6.70
N LEU A 245 0.37 8.77 -7.22
CA LEU A 245 1.09 7.50 -7.35
C LEU A 245 2.27 7.62 -8.33
N SER A 246 2.07 8.33 -9.44
CA SER A 246 3.14 8.61 -10.40
C SER A 246 4.27 9.43 -9.77
N ALA A 247 3.95 10.43 -8.97
CA ALA A 247 4.93 11.20 -8.20
C ALA A 247 5.71 10.31 -7.21
N PHE A 248 5.00 9.43 -6.51
CA PHE A 248 5.61 8.47 -5.58
C PHE A 248 6.56 7.50 -6.27
N LEU A 249 6.16 6.90 -7.40
CA LEU A 249 6.99 5.95 -8.12
C LEU A 249 8.26 6.60 -8.71
N ASN A 250 8.16 7.83 -9.21
CA ASN A 250 9.33 8.61 -9.64
C ASN A 250 10.30 8.87 -8.47
N MET A 251 9.76 9.29 -7.33
CA MET A 251 10.55 9.51 -6.12
C MET A 251 11.25 8.21 -5.70
N MET A 252 10.53 7.10 -5.63
CA MET A 252 11.08 5.78 -5.30
C MET A 252 12.17 5.35 -6.29
N GLN A 253 11.95 5.52 -7.59
CA GLN A 253 12.96 5.23 -8.61
C GLN A 253 14.24 6.03 -8.37
N ASN A 254 14.14 7.33 -8.12
CA ASN A 254 15.30 8.18 -7.88
C ASN A 254 16.07 7.78 -6.61
N ILE A 255 15.36 7.52 -5.51
CA ILE A 255 15.97 7.11 -4.24
C ILE A 255 16.66 5.75 -4.38
N LEU A 256 15.99 4.76 -4.97
CA LEU A 256 16.56 3.43 -5.17
C LEU A 256 17.77 3.45 -6.12
N ASN A 257 17.73 4.25 -7.19
CA ASN A 257 18.88 4.45 -8.06
C ASN A 257 20.05 5.14 -7.34
N ASN A 258 19.78 6.07 -6.41
CA ASN A 258 20.81 6.69 -5.58
C ASN A 258 21.47 5.66 -4.65
N PHE A 259 20.66 4.85 -3.95
CA PHE A 259 21.18 3.78 -3.10
C PHE A 259 22.00 2.76 -3.90
N LYS A 260 21.54 2.39 -5.10
CA LYS A 260 22.28 1.50 -5.99
C LYS A 260 23.65 2.07 -6.37
N ARG A 261 23.69 3.33 -6.82
CA ARG A 261 24.94 4.02 -7.17
C ARG A 261 25.89 4.16 -5.98
N GLN A 262 25.35 4.40 -4.78
CA GLN A 262 26.15 4.48 -3.55
C GLN A 262 26.77 3.11 -3.22
N ALA A 263 25.97 2.04 -3.21
CA ALA A 263 26.44 0.69 -2.93
C ALA A 263 27.47 0.20 -3.97
N GLU A 264 27.30 0.56 -5.25
CA GLU A 264 28.30 0.29 -6.31
C GLU A 264 29.64 1.00 -6.01
N ARG A 265 29.61 2.29 -5.64
CA ARG A 265 30.82 3.06 -5.30
C ARG A 265 31.54 2.51 -4.07
N GLU A 266 30.80 2.09 -3.05
CA GLU A 266 31.33 1.49 -1.84
C GLU A 266 32.01 0.14 -2.14
N ASN A 267 31.41 -0.70 -3.00
CA ASN A 267 32.03 -1.95 -3.45
C ASN A 267 33.32 -1.71 -4.23
N HIS A 268 33.35 -0.71 -5.13
CA HIS A 268 34.57 -0.35 -5.85
C HIS A 268 35.66 0.17 -4.92
N SER A 269 35.30 0.90 -3.86
CA SER A 269 36.24 1.46 -2.88
C SER A 269 36.76 0.44 -1.88
N ALA A 270 35.96 -0.60 -1.56
CA ALA A 270 36.35 -1.70 -0.68
C ALA A 270 37.39 -2.62 -1.33
N VAL A 271 37.34 -2.80 -2.66
CA VAL A 271 38.40 -3.49 -3.43
C VAL A 271 39.73 -2.74 -3.34
N THR A 272 39.72 -1.42 -3.13
CA THR A 272 40.91 -0.58 -2.98
C THR A 272 41.36 -0.38 -1.52
N ARG A 273 40.59 -0.85 -0.53
CA ARG A 273 40.91 -0.71 0.91
C ARG A 273 40.99 -2.08 1.58
N HIS A 274 42.17 -2.69 1.55
CA HIS A 274 42.53 -3.71 2.53
C HIS A 274 42.62 -3.07 3.93
N SER A 275 41.53 -3.01 4.69
CA SER A 275 41.57 -2.97 6.16
C SER A 275 40.20 -2.89 6.82
N LEU A 276 39.94 -3.86 7.70
CA LEU A 276 39.62 -3.63 9.12
C LEU A 276 38.73 -2.40 9.40
N LEU A 277 37.42 -2.50 9.16
CA LEU A 277 36.33 -1.98 10.01
C LEU A 277 34.98 -2.18 9.29
N GLY A 278 34.03 -2.78 10.00
CA GLY A 278 32.73 -3.25 9.51
C GLY A 278 31.76 -2.16 9.04
N SER A 279 32.00 -1.55 7.87
CA SER A 279 30.91 -0.88 7.15
C SER A 279 29.97 -1.96 6.59
N ARG A 280 28.79 -2.12 7.21
CA ARG A 280 27.68 -2.89 6.65
C ARG A 280 27.20 -2.20 5.37
N GLY A 281 27.88 -2.44 4.25
CA GLY A 281 27.49 -1.90 2.95
C GLY A 281 26.09 -2.39 2.57
N ILE A 282 25.30 -1.54 1.90
CA ILE A 282 23.95 -1.90 1.47
C ILE A 282 24.05 -3.00 0.40
N ASN A 283 23.34 -4.10 0.60
CA ASN A 283 23.38 -5.25 -0.31
C ASN A 283 22.73 -4.91 -1.66
N LEU A 284 23.50 -4.85 -2.75
CA LEU A 284 23.01 -4.54 -4.10
C LEU A 284 21.86 -5.45 -4.54
N LYS A 285 21.93 -6.76 -4.23
CA LYS A 285 20.86 -7.69 -4.59
C LYS A 285 19.55 -7.35 -3.89
N MET A 286 19.60 -6.85 -2.65
CA MET A 286 18.41 -6.42 -1.92
C MET A 286 17.79 -5.17 -2.57
N ILE A 287 18.62 -4.20 -2.98
CA ILE A 287 18.15 -3.02 -3.73
C ILE A 287 17.47 -3.47 -5.03
N ASP A 288 18.08 -4.38 -5.79
CA ASP A 288 17.50 -4.90 -7.03
C ASP A 288 16.16 -5.60 -6.80
N LEU A 289 16.00 -6.36 -5.70
CA LEU A 289 14.73 -6.99 -5.35
C LEU A 289 13.65 -5.97 -4.98
N VAL A 290 14.01 -4.93 -4.22
CA VAL A 290 13.08 -3.86 -3.86
C VAL A 290 12.71 -3.02 -5.08
N MET A 291 13.66 -2.72 -5.97
CA MET A 291 13.37 -2.09 -7.26
C MET A 291 12.44 -2.95 -8.10
N HIS A 292 12.70 -4.26 -8.17
CA HIS A 292 11.85 -5.18 -8.90
C HIS A 292 10.41 -5.16 -8.38
N GLY A 293 10.19 -5.28 -7.07
CA GLY A 293 8.82 -5.18 -6.54
C GLY A 293 8.22 -3.78 -6.70
N THR A 294 9.00 -2.73 -6.46
CA THR A 294 8.46 -1.36 -6.47
C THR A 294 8.13 -0.85 -7.87
N LEU A 295 8.88 -1.24 -8.92
CA LEU A 295 8.86 -0.56 -10.22
C LEU A 295 8.53 -1.46 -11.42
N SER A 296 8.81 -2.77 -11.36
CA SER A 296 8.83 -3.62 -12.58
C SER A 296 7.52 -3.67 -13.37
N THR A 297 6.39 -3.64 -12.65
CA THR A 297 5.04 -3.74 -13.25
C THR A 297 4.19 -2.50 -12.97
N THR A 298 4.65 -1.65 -12.06
CA THR A 298 3.91 -0.51 -11.52
C THR A 298 4.32 0.81 -12.19
N PHE A 299 5.51 0.90 -12.77
CA PHE A 299 6.09 2.14 -13.30
C PHE A 299 6.45 1.99 -14.78
N SER A 300 5.98 2.94 -15.60
CA SER A 300 6.41 3.07 -16.98
C SER A 300 7.60 4.02 -17.06
N THR A 301 8.74 3.51 -17.51
CA THR A 301 9.95 4.32 -17.72
C THR A 301 9.82 5.30 -18.89
N GLU A 302 8.96 4.98 -19.86
CA GLU A 302 8.72 5.81 -21.04
C GLU A 302 7.95 7.08 -20.66
N THR A 303 6.83 6.92 -19.95
CA THR A 303 5.99 8.04 -19.53
C THR A 303 6.43 8.66 -18.21
N LYS A 304 7.37 8.03 -17.51
CA LYS A 304 7.77 8.38 -16.13
C LYS A 304 6.56 8.52 -15.22
N ALA A 305 5.65 7.55 -15.28
CA ALA A 305 4.40 7.57 -14.53
C ALA A 305 4.00 6.15 -14.08
N ALA A 306 2.94 6.06 -13.28
CA ALA A 306 2.34 4.77 -13.00
C ALA A 306 1.92 4.08 -14.31
N SER A 307 2.18 2.77 -14.40
CA SER A 307 1.77 1.94 -15.54
C SER A 307 0.25 1.89 -15.62
N ASP A 308 -0.31 2.11 -16.80
CA ASP A 308 -1.76 2.08 -17.03
C ASP A 308 -2.35 0.70 -16.69
N ASP A 309 -1.70 -0.39 -17.08
CA ASP A 309 -2.13 -1.75 -16.72
C ASP A 309 -2.19 -1.95 -15.20
N TYR A 310 -1.28 -1.32 -14.45
CA TYR A 310 -1.29 -1.37 -12.99
C TYR A 310 -2.44 -0.53 -12.43
N ILE A 311 -2.68 0.68 -12.95
CA ILE A 311 -3.82 1.51 -12.53
C ILE A 311 -5.14 0.77 -12.77
N GLN A 312 -5.33 0.19 -13.95
CA GLN A 312 -6.53 -0.57 -14.29
C GLN A 312 -6.76 -1.76 -13.37
N LEU A 313 -5.69 -2.49 -13.02
CA LEU A 313 -5.76 -3.58 -12.05
C LEU A 313 -6.23 -3.06 -10.67
N MET A 314 -5.63 -1.99 -10.18
CA MET A 314 -5.91 -1.44 -8.85
C MET A 314 -7.29 -0.80 -8.75
N LEU A 315 -7.78 -0.23 -9.86
CA LEU A 315 -9.13 0.32 -10.00
C LEU A 315 -10.18 -0.74 -10.34
N ARG A 316 -9.78 -2.01 -10.50
CA ARG A 316 -10.68 -3.14 -10.80
C ARG A 316 -11.48 -2.91 -12.09
N ILE A 317 -10.82 -2.37 -13.11
CA ILE A 317 -11.42 -2.14 -14.43
C ILE A 317 -11.71 -3.47 -15.10
N THR A 318 -12.95 -3.64 -15.55
CA THR A 318 -13.40 -4.84 -16.26
C THR A 318 -12.91 -4.86 -17.72
N PRO A 319 -12.83 -6.03 -18.37
CA PRO A 319 -12.49 -6.10 -19.80
C PRO A 319 -13.42 -5.25 -20.68
N GLU A 320 -14.71 -5.20 -20.36
CA GLU A 320 -15.72 -4.42 -21.08
C GLU A 320 -15.46 -2.91 -20.93
N GLU A 321 -15.19 -2.45 -19.70
CA GLU A 321 -14.81 -1.05 -19.43
C GLU A 321 -13.49 -0.67 -20.11
N LYS A 322 -12.49 -1.55 -20.06
CA LYS A 322 -11.19 -1.34 -20.74
C LYS A 322 -11.37 -1.17 -22.24
N ALA A 323 -12.25 -1.95 -22.86
CA ALA A 323 -12.54 -1.84 -24.30
C ALA A 323 -13.16 -0.48 -24.66
N LEU A 324 -13.97 0.11 -23.77
CA LEU A 324 -14.55 1.44 -23.97
C LEU A 324 -13.49 2.54 -23.84
N CYS A 325 -12.57 2.44 -22.88
CA CYS A 325 -11.48 3.41 -22.69
C CYS A 325 -10.56 3.55 -23.92
N VAL A 326 -10.31 2.46 -24.65
CA VAL A 326 -9.48 2.47 -25.87
C VAL A 326 -10.06 3.39 -26.97
N THR A 327 -11.37 3.65 -26.93
CA THR A 327 -12.06 4.45 -27.96
C THR A 327 -12.16 5.93 -27.63
N ASP A 328 -12.13 6.33 -26.35
CA ASP A 328 -12.24 7.72 -25.92
C ASP A 328 -11.48 7.97 -24.60
N LYS A 329 -10.38 8.72 -24.69
CA LYS A 329 -9.54 9.08 -23.54
C LYS A 329 -10.24 9.92 -22.48
N ARG A 330 -11.26 10.71 -22.85
CA ARG A 330 -12.06 11.47 -21.86
C ARG A 330 -12.93 10.55 -21.03
N MET A 331 -13.45 9.48 -21.64
CA MET A 331 -14.21 8.46 -20.92
C MET A 331 -13.33 7.67 -19.97
N GLU A 332 -12.07 7.42 -20.35
CA GLU A 332 -11.07 6.78 -19.47
C GLU A 332 -10.85 7.57 -18.18
N ASP A 333 -10.54 8.87 -18.28
CA ASP A 333 -10.32 9.72 -17.10
C ASP A 333 -11.56 9.77 -16.20
N GLN A 334 -12.75 9.88 -16.80
CA GLN A 334 -14.01 9.90 -16.06
C GLN A 334 -14.27 8.57 -15.34
N LEU A 335 -14.05 7.44 -16.02
CA LEU A 335 -14.20 6.11 -15.43
C LEU A 335 -13.23 5.91 -14.27
N TYR A 336 -11.96 6.32 -14.42
CA TYR A 336 -10.98 6.18 -13.36
C TYR A 336 -11.37 6.99 -12.12
N LEU A 337 -11.85 8.22 -12.29
CA LEU A 337 -12.34 9.03 -11.17
C LEU A 337 -13.57 8.40 -10.49
N GLU A 338 -14.49 7.84 -11.26
CA GLU A 338 -15.65 7.12 -10.71
C GLU A 338 -15.20 5.91 -9.87
N LYS A 339 -14.28 5.10 -10.38
CA LYS A 339 -13.73 3.93 -9.67
C LYS A 339 -12.98 4.33 -8.41
N ILE A 340 -12.24 5.44 -8.46
CA ILE A 340 -11.57 6.02 -7.28
C ILE A 340 -12.60 6.35 -6.20
N THR A 341 -13.72 6.99 -6.55
CA THR A 341 -14.79 7.30 -5.59
C THR A 341 -15.39 6.03 -4.98
N VAL A 342 -15.69 5.02 -5.79
CA VAL A 342 -16.21 3.73 -5.29
C VAL A 342 -15.22 3.06 -4.32
N ILE A 343 -13.93 3.03 -4.65
CA ILE A 343 -12.90 2.46 -3.78
C ILE A 343 -12.72 3.30 -2.51
N GLN A 344 -12.79 4.62 -2.61
CA GLN A 344 -12.71 5.51 -1.44
C GLN A 344 -13.82 5.18 -0.44
N ASP A 345 -15.06 5.04 -0.90
CA ASP A 345 -16.19 4.67 -0.05
C ASP A 345 -15.95 3.30 0.62
N GLU A 346 -15.48 2.31 -0.13
CA GLU A 346 -15.13 0.98 0.42
C GLU A 346 -14.03 1.05 1.49
N ILE A 347 -12.99 1.87 1.28
CA ILE A 347 -11.89 2.04 2.24
C ILE A 347 -12.38 2.68 3.53
N LEU A 348 -13.29 3.66 3.43
CA LEU A 348 -13.80 4.44 4.55
C LEU A 348 -14.94 3.73 5.31
N GLN A 349 -15.47 2.62 4.79
CA GLN A 349 -16.42 1.80 5.52
C GLN A 349 -15.80 1.27 6.83
N ALA A 350 -16.48 1.56 7.94
CA ALA A 350 -16.11 1.04 9.24
C ALA A 350 -16.22 -0.49 9.27
N LYS A 351 -15.33 -1.15 10.01
CA LYS A 351 -15.45 -2.60 10.25
C LYS A 351 -16.82 -2.90 10.85
N SER A 352 -17.54 -3.85 10.26
CA SER A 352 -18.74 -4.41 10.87
C SER A 352 -18.38 -4.93 12.26
N MET A 353 -19.02 -4.39 13.31
CA MET A 353 -18.94 -4.98 14.64
C MET A 353 -19.73 -6.30 14.63
N ARG A 354 -19.13 -7.36 14.11
CA ARG A 354 -19.50 -8.69 14.59
C ARG A 354 -19.02 -8.76 16.03
N SER A 355 -19.98 -8.92 16.93
CA SER A 355 -19.78 -9.16 18.36
C SER A 355 -18.61 -10.10 18.56
N SER A 356 -17.67 -9.71 19.43
CA SER A 356 -16.66 -10.61 19.98
C SER A 356 -17.33 -11.94 20.33
N PRO A 357 -16.69 -13.10 20.06
CA PRO A 357 -17.11 -14.32 20.73
C PRO A 357 -17.04 -14.00 22.23
N ALA A 358 -18.18 -14.14 22.91
CA ALA A 358 -18.21 -14.16 24.35
C ALA A 358 -17.15 -15.17 24.81
N GLY A 359 -16.36 -14.76 25.80
CA GLY A 359 -15.35 -15.64 26.35
C GLY A 359 -15.93 -16.98 26.77
N THR A 360 -15.14 -18.01 26.55
CA THR A 360 -15.06 -19.21 27.38
C THR A 360 -13.62 -19.66 27.37
#